data_AF-A0A396QHQ9-F1
#
_entry.id   AF-A0A396QHQ9-F1
#
_cell.length_a   1.000
_cell.length_b   1.000
_cell.length_c   1.000
_cell.angle_alpha   90.00
_cell.angle_beta   90.00
_cell.angle_gamma   90.00
#
_symmetry.space_group_name_H-M   'P 1'
#
loop_
_entity.id
_entity.type
_entity.pdbx_description
1 polymer ?
#
loop_
_entity_poly.entity_id
_entity_poly.type
_entity_poly.pdbx_seq_one_letter_code
_entity_poly.pdbx_strand_id
1 'polypeptide(L)'
;MYEGELAVIIGKRAKNVPRDEALSYVLGYTCSDDITDRRQFQKDDLRLKGADTFGPVGPCIETELDPSDVRIRSWVNGQLRQDGNTGEMIFGVPYMIEFFSSYMTLYPGDVISMGTPAGAGQIHPGDVLRVEIDGIGVLENL
;
A
#
# COMPACT_ATOMS: atom_id res chain seq x y z
N MET A 1 -10.12 -3.86 10.33
CA MET A 1 -10.22 -2.45 9.90
C MET A 1 -9.57 -2.35 8.54
N TYR A 2 -9.98 -1.40 7.71
CA TYR A 2 -9.38 -1.17 6.39
C TYR A 2 -8.39 -0.01 6.46
N GLU A 3 -7.36 -0.09 5.62
CA GLU A 3 -6.27 0.86 5.48
C GLU A 3 -5.89 0.86 3.99
N GLY A 4 -6.57 1.67 3.18
CA GLY A 4 -6.27 1.73 1.74
C GLY A 4 -4.96 2.45 1.46
N GLU A 5 -4.10 1.85 0.63
CA GLU A 5 -2.74 2.33 0.40
C GLU A 5 -2.31 2.22 -1.06
N LEU A 6 -1.31 3.02 -1.43
CA LEU A 6 -0.46 2.76 -2.58
C LEU A 6 0.52 1.63 -2.21
N ALA A 7 0.67 0.64 -3.08
CA ALA A 7 1.70 -0.38 -2.96
C ALA A 7 2.70 -0.27 -4.11
N VAL A 8 3.98 -0.45 -3.79
CA VAL A 8 5.09 -0.45 -4.74
C VAL A 8 5.51 -1.90 -5.02
N ILE A 9 5.60 -2.26 -6.29
CA ILE A 9 6.09 -3.57 -6.71
C ILE A 9 7.54 -3.44 -7.14
N ILE A 10 8.43 -4.19 -6.49
CA ILE A 10 9.85 -4.21 -6.83
C ILE A 10 10.05 -5.03 -8.11
N GLY A 11 10.80 -4.48 -9.06
CA GLY A 11 11.11 -5.12 -10.36
C GLY A 11 12.52 -5.69 -10.46
N LYS A 12 13.44 -5.27 -9.57
CA LYS A 12 14.85 -5.68 -9.58
C LYS A 12 15.33 -5.96 -8.17
N ARG A 13 16.28 -6.88 -8.02
CA ARG A 13 16.93 -7.13 -6.74
C ARG A 13 17.60 -5.85 -6.22
N ALA A 14 17.22 -5.38 -5.04
CA ALA A 14 17.71 -4.15 -4.42
C ALA A 14 18.40 -4.46 -3.08
N LYS A 15 19.62 -3.92 -2.90
CA LYS A 15 20.37 -3.96 -1.64
C LYS A 15 21.26 -2.73 -1.56
N ASN A 16 21.19 -1.99 -0.46
CA ASN A 16 21.92 -0.73 -0.25
C ASN A 16 21.75 0.27 -1.41
N VAL A 17 20.50 0.45 -1.87
CA VAL A 17 20.20 1.34 -3.00
C VAL A 17 20.16 2.79 -2.51
N PRO A 18 20.91 3.71 -3.13
CA PRO A 18 20.84 5.13 -2.80
C PRO A 18 19.49 5.71 -3.27
N ARG A 19 18.99 6.72 -2.55
CA ARG A 19 17.66 7.30 -2.80
C ARG A 19 17.40 7.75 -4.24
N ASP A 20 18.38 8.35 -4.89
CA ASP A 20 18.27 8.89 -6.25
C ASP A 20 18.18 7.81 -7.33
N GLU A 21 18.60 6.58 -7.04
CA GLU A 21 18.46 5.43 -7.93
C GLU A 21 17.19 4.60 -7.67
N ALA A 22 16.51 4.84 -6.55
CA ALA A 22 15.46 3.98 -6.02
C ALA A 22 14.33 3.64 -7.01
N LEU A 23 13.83 4.63 -7.75
CA LEU A 23 12.71 4.42 -8.69
C LEU A 23 13.09 3.49 -9.85
N SER A 24 14.37 3.36 -10.20
CA SER A 24 14.83 2.44 -11.25
C SER A 24 14.69 0.96 -10.88
N TYR A 25 14.42 0.65 -9.61
CA TYR A 25 14.18 -0.69 -9.08
C TYR A 25 12.70 -1.05 -9.01
N VAL A 26 11.79 -0.11 -9.27
CA VAL A 26 10.34 -0.30 -9.24
C VAL A 26 9.87 -0.92 -10.56
N LEU A 27 9.03 -1.94 -10.49
CA LEU A 27 8.27 -2.46 -11.64
C LEU A 27 7.08 -1.55 -11.92
N GLY A 28 6.34 -1.20 -10.88
CA GLY A 28 5.17 -0.34 -10.96
C GLY A 28 4.45 -0.24 -9.62
N TYR A 29 3.21 0.24 -9.68
CA TYR A 29 2.38 0.55 -8.53
C TYR A 29 1.02 -0.12 -8.64
N THR A 30 0.40 -0.39 -7.50
CA THR A 30 -0.93 -1.01 -7.42
C THR A 30 -1.67 -0.45 -6.21
N CYS A 31 -2.98 -0.70 -6.12
CA CYS A 31 -3.71 -0.48 -4.87
C CYS A 31 -3.46 -1.66 -3.92
N SER A 32 -3.52 -1.38 -2.62
CA SER A 32 -3.59 -2.39 -1.56
C SER A 32 -4.52 -1.93 -0.45
N ASP A 33 -4.99 -2.88 0.36
CA ASP A 33 -5.72 -2.60 1.61
C ASP A 33 -5.07 -3.40 2.74
N ASP A 34 -4.48 -2.72 3.73
CA ASP A 34 -3.76 -3.36 4.84
C ASP A 34 -4.72 -3.66 6.00
N ILE A 35 -5.39 -4.81 5.90
CA ILE A 35 -6.41 -5.19 6.87
C ILE A 35 -5.77 -5.47 8.23
N THR A 36 -6.28 -4.77 9.24
CA THR A 36 -5.77 -4.90 10.61
C THR A 36 -6.83 -5.42 11.59
N ASP A 37 -6.50 -6.43 12.40
CA ASP A 37 -7.31 -6.82 13.55
C ASP A 37 -6.82 -6.11 14.83
N ARG A 38 -7.38 -4.92 15.11
CA ARG A 38 -7.06 -4.13 16.31
C ARG A 38 -7.22 -4.88 17.64
N ARG A 39 -8.00 -5.97 17.69
CA ARG A 39 -8.12 -6.81 18.91
C ARG A 39 -6.81 -7.53 19.25
N GLN A 40 -5.89 -7.65 18.29
CA GLN A 40 -4.59 -8.29 18.46
C GLN A 40 -3.46 -7.30 18.75
N PHE A 41 -3.70 -5.99 18.97
CA PHE A 41 -2.64 -5.00 19.23
C PHE A 41 -1.70 -5.32 20.41
N GLN A 42 -2.12 -6.21 21.31
CA GLN A 42 -1.33 -6.67 22.45
C GLN A 42 -0.59 -8.00 22.19
N LYS A 43 -0.64 -8.52 20.95
CA LYS A 43 0.01 -9.76 20.50
C LYS A 43 1.04 -9.46 19.42
N ASP A 44 1.69 -10.50 18.90
CA ASP A 44 2.64 -10.38 17.79
C ASP A 44 2.04 -9.73 16.53
N ASP A 45 2.90 -9.10 15.73
CA ASP A 45 2.52 -8.36 14.52
C ASP A 45 1.92 -9.26 13.43
N LEU A 46 2.24 -10.57 13.44
CA LEU A 46 1.71 -11.51 12.44
C LEU A 46 0.21 -11.75 12.63
N ARG A 47 -0.28 -11.80 13.86
CA ARG A 47 -1.73 -11.89 14.11
C ARG A 47 -2.47 -10.59 13.85
N LEU A 48 -1.75 -9.47 13.87
CA LEU A 48 -2.32 -8.16 13.66
C LEU A 48 -2.72 -7.95 12.19
N LYS A 49 -1.85 -8.35 11.25
CA LYS A 49 -1.98 -8.07 9.80
C LYS A 49 -1.76 -9.27 8.87
N GLY A 50 -1.29 -10.40 9.39
CA GLY A 50 -0.86 -11.56 8.59
C GLY A 50 -1.87 -12.71 8.50
N ALA A 51 -3.15 -12.49 8.85
CA ALA A 51 -4.17 -13.50 8.66
C ALA A 51 -4.48 -13.68 7.16
N ASP A 52 -4.98 -14.86 6.80
CA ASP A 52 -5.44 -15.11 5.43
C ASP A 52 -6.39 -13.98 4.98
N THR A 53 -6.23 -13.56 3.73
CA THR A 53 -6.98 -12.46 3.08
C THR A 53 -6.72 -11.04 3.60
N PHE A 54 -5.76 -10.80 4.51
CA PHE A 54 -5.54 -9.45 5.08
C PHE A 54 -4.67 -8.52 4.22
N GLY A 55 -4.08 -9.01 3.14
CA GLY A 55 -3.29 -8.21 2.19
C GLY A 55 -3.81 -8.31 0.75
N PRO A 56 -5.04 -7.89 0.44
CA PRO A 56 -5.51 -7.74 -0.93
C PRO A 56 -4.66 -6.70 -1.69
N VAL A 57 -4.29 -7.04 -2.93
CA VAL A 57 -3.45 -6.22 -3.80
C VAL A 57 -4.00 -6.33 -5.23
N GLY A 58 -4.15 -5.20 -5.92
CA GLY A 58 -4.64 -5.14 -7.31
C GLY A 58 -5.14 -3.75 -7.71
N PRO A 59 -5.92 -3.63 -8.81
CA PRO A 59 -6.33 -4.70 -9.73
C PRO A 59 -5.26 -5.06 -10.78
N CYS A 60 -4.28 -4.19 -10.99
CA CYS A 60 -3.19 -4.33 -11.94
C CYS A 60 -1.93 -3.64 -11.40
N ILE A 61 -0.82 -3.79 -12.12
CA ILE A 61 0.42 -3.05 -11.84
C ILE A 61 0.54 -1.97 -12.92
N GLU A 62 0.44 -0.70 -12.54
CA GLU A 62 0.67 0.45 -13.41
C GLU A 62 2.17 0.80 -13.40
N THR A 63 2.79 0.79 -14.57
CA THR A 63 4.25 0.89 -14.72
C THR A 63 4.75 2.31 -15.03
N GLU A 64 3.86 3.22 -15.45
CA GLU A 64 4.21 4.57 -15.90
C GLU A 64 3.71 5.69 -14.97
N LEU A 65 3.14 5.34 -13.82
CA LEU A 65 2.65 6.31 -12.83
C LEU A 65 3.80 7.12 -12.21
N ASP A 66 3.63 8.44 -12.12
CA ASP A 66 4.42 9.29 -11.21
C ASP A 66 3.81 9.23 -9.81
N PRO A 67 4.47 8.63 -8.81
CA PRO A 67 3.89 8.45 -7.48
C PRO A 67 3.91 9.71 -6.61
N SER A 68 4.42 10.85 -7.09
CA SER A 68 4.66 12.03 -6.24
C SER A 68 3.42 12.87 -5.93
N ASP A 69 2.37 12.80 -6.74
CA ASP A 69 1.11 13.55 -6.57
C ASP A 69 -0.08 12.73 -7.10
N VAL A 70 -0.45 11.70 -6.34
CA VAL A 70 -1.51 10.75 -6.71
C VAL A 70 -2.54 10.70 -5.59
N ARG A 71 -3.81 10.85 -5.96
CA ARG A 71 -4.90 10.76 -5.00
C ARG A 71 -5.25 9.30 -4.68
N ILE A 72 -5.42 9.01 -3.40
CA ILE A 72 -5.81 7.70 -2.86
C ILE A 72 -7.12 7.89 -2.11
N ARG A 73 -8.12 7.07 -2.44
CA ARG A 73 -9.45 7.12 -1.83
C ARG A 73 -9.91 5.73 -1.42
N SER A 74 -10.63 5.66 -0.30
CA SER A 74 -11.23 4.41 0.17
C SER A 74 -12.70 4.60 0.51
N TRP A 75 -13.53 3.61 0.17
CA TRP A 75 -14.95 3.58 0.43
C TRP A 75 -15.36 2.33 1.19
N VAL A 76 -16.36 2.48 2.05
CA VAL A 76 -17.07 1.37 2.69
C VAL A 76 -18.54 1.50 2.32
N ASN A 77 -19.08 0.49 1.64
CA ASN A 77 -20.47 0.49 1.16
C ASN A 77 -20.82 1.76 0.35
N GLY A 78 -19.90 2.19 -0.52
CA GLY A 78 -20.06 3.38 -1.36
C GLY A 78 -19.90 4.72 -0.65
N GLN A 79 -19.66 4.74 0.67
CA GLN A 79 -19.40 5.97 1.42
C GLN A 79 -17.89 6.25 1.45
N LEU A 80 -17.47 7.44 1.01
CA LEU A 80 -16.07 7.87 1.06
C LEU A 80 -15.63 7.97 2.52
N ARG A 81 -14.50 7.34 2.87
CA ARG A 81 -13.97 7.35 4.23
C ARG A 81 -12.51 7.79 4.33
N GLN A 82 -11.69 7.47 3.33
CA GLN A 82 -10.33 8.00 3.20
C GLN A 82 -10.22 8.78 1.90
N ASP A 83 -9.50 9.90 1.96
CA ASP A 83 -9.23 10.77 0.83
C ASP A 83 -7.92 11.51 1.13
N GLY A 84 -6.85 11.09 0.48
CA GLY A 84 -5.52 11.65 0.67
C GLY A 84 -4.72 11.69 -0.62
N ASN A 85 -3.51 12.23 -0.54
CA ASN A 85 -2.63 12.36 -1.69
C ASN A 85 -1.19 11.94 -1.34
N THR A 86 -0.50 11.27 -2.27
CA THR A 86 0.88 10.80 -2.05
C THR A 86 1.88 11.94 -1.86
N GLY A 87 1.59 13.15 -2.33
CA GLY A 87 2.37 14.36 -2.08
C GLY A 87 2.37 14.80 -0.60
N GLU A 88 1.46 14.25 0.21
CA GLU A 88 1.40 14.47 1.67
C GLU A 88 2.17 13.41 2.46
N MET A 89 2.76 12.40 1.79
CA MET A 89 3.51 11.34 2.45
C MET A 89 4.74 11.91 3.18
N ILE A 90 4.88 11.53 4.45
CA ILE A 90 6.06 11.86 5.26
C ILE A 90 7.32 11.21 4.67
N PHE A 91 7.17 9.99 4.15
CA PHE A 91 8.23 9.19 3.56
C PHE A 91 7.79 8.66 2.19
N GLY A 92 8.27 9.27 1.11
CA GLY A 92 7.95 8.83 -0.25
C GLY A 92 8.66 7.54 -0.68
N VAL A 93 8.28 7.02 -1.85
CA VAL A 93 8.81 5.77 -2.43
C VAL A 93 10.34 5.70 -2.45
N PRO A 94 11.09 6.73 -2.87
CA PRO A 94 12.54 6.67 -2.89
C PRO A 94 13.16 6.47 -1.50
N TYR A 95 12.59 7.10 -0.48
CA TYR A 95 13.06 6.95 0.90
C TYR A 95 12.82 5.53 1.41
N MET A 96 11.62 4.97 1.17
CA MET A 96 11.28 3.64 1.68
C MET A 96 12.17 2.55 1.07
N ILE A 97 12.47 2.63 -0.23
CA ILE A 97 13.37 1.69 -0.90
C ILE A 97 14.81 1.80 -0.36
N GLU A 98 15.34 3.01 -0.19
CA GLU A 98 16.65 3.25 0.42
C GLU A 98 16.70 2.64 1.84
N PHE A 99 15.68 2.95 2.66
CA PHE A 99 15.57 2.46 4.03
C PHE A 99 15.53 0.93 4.09
N PHE A 100 14.58 0.28 3.42
CA PHE A 100 14.43 -1.18 3.47
C PHE A 100 15.65 -1.90 2.88
N SER A 101 16.15 -1.44 1.73
CA SER A 101 17.28 -2.10 1.07
C SER A 101 18.58 -1.99 1.88
N SER A 102 18.69 -1.03 2.81
CA SER A 102 19.87 -0.89 3.69
C SER A 102 20.04 -2.09 4.64
N TYR A 103 18.95 -2.71 5.11
CA TYR A 103 19.03 -3.82 6.08
C TYR A 103 18.44 -5.15 5.58
N MET A 104 17.53 -5.15 4.61
CA MET A 104 17.08 -6.37 3.92
C MET A 104 17.39 -6.31 2.43
N THR A 105 17.36 -7.46 1.73
CA THR A 105 17.40 -7.48 0.26
C THR A 105 15.95 -7.51 -0.21
N LEU A 106 15.58 -6.63 -1.14
CA LEU A 106 14.30 -6.70 -1.84
C LEU A 106 14.49 -7.49 -3.15
N TYR A 107 13.52 -8.30 -3.51
CA TYR A 107 13.50 -9.13 -4.71
C TYR A 107 12.39 -8.70 -5.68
N PRO A 108 12.53 -9.02 -6.98
CA PRO A 108 11.44 -8.84 -7.94
C PRO A 108 10.16 -9.53 -7.45
N GLY A 109 9.06 -8.79 -7.41
CA GLY A 109 7.77 -9.23 -6.89
C GLY A 109 7.51 -8.88 -5.42
N ASP A 110 8.51 -8.41 -4.68
CA ASP A 110 8.27 -7.89 -3.32
C ASP A 110 7.35 -6.67 -3.38
N VAL A 111 6.45 -6.59 -2.41
CA VAL A 111 5.44 -5.53 -2.28
C VAL A 111 5.76 -4.68 -1.07
N ILE A 112 5.85 -3.36 -1.27
CA ILE A 112 6.00 -2.39 -0.19
C ILE A 112 4.69 -1.62 -0.03
N SER A 113 4.06 -1.77 1.12
CA SER A 113 2.92 -0.94 1.54
C SER A 113 3.42 0.43 1.97
N MET A 114 2.84 1.51 1.41
CA MET A 114 3.33 2.88 1.61
C MET A 114 2.64 3.65 2.73
N GLY A 115 1.76 2.99 3.48
CA GLY A 115 0.97 3.61 4.53
C GLY A 115 -0.34 4.21 4.01
N THR A 116 -1.23 4.48 4.96
CA THR A 116 -2.62 4.83 4.67
C THR A 116 -2.95 6.29 5.05
N PRO A 117 -3.78 7.01 4.26
CA PRO A 117 -4.27 8.33 4.64
C PRO A 117 -5.15 8.31 5.90
N ALA A 118 -5.44 9.49 6.45
CA ALA A 118 -6.42 9.61 7.53
C ALA A 118 -7.80 9.07 7.11
N GLY A 119 -8.52 8.50 8.06
CA GLY A 119 -9.88 7.99 7.85
C GLY A 119 -10.00 6.45 7.82
N ALA A 120 -8.94 5.72 8.15
CA ALA A 120 -9.00 4.29 8.39
C ALA A 120 -10.03 3.93 9.48
N GLY A 121 -10.76 2.83 9.31
CA GLY A 121 -11.95 2.56 10.12
C GLY A 121 -12.33 1.09 10.26
N GLN A 122 -13.27 0.83 11.17
CA GLN A 122 -13.77 -0.52 11.40
C GLN A 122 -14.57 -1.03 10.20
N ILE A 123 -14.47 -2.32 9.95
CA ILE A 123 -15.22 -3.06 8.93
C ILE A 123 -16.00 -4.18 9.61
N HIS A 124 -17.10 -4.56 8.99
CA HIS A 124 -17.99 -5.61 9.45
C HIS A 124 -18.21 -6.66 8.34
N PRO A 125 -18.58 -7.90 8.70
CA PRO A 125 -18.94 -8.90 7.70
C PRO A 125 -20.05 -8.37 6.77
N GLY A 126 -19.83 -8.50 5.46
CA GLY A 126 -20.73 -8.02 4.42
C GLY A 126 -20.49 -6.57 3.96
N ASP A 127 -19.52 -5.86 4.54
CA ASP A 127 -19.08 -4.57 4.01
C ASP A 127 -18.32 -4.76 2.70
N VAL A 128 -18.63 -3.93 1.70
CA VAL A 128 -17.87 -3.84 0.45
C VAL A 128 -16.83 -2.74 0.58
N LEU A 129 -15.56 -3.12 0.43
CA LEU A 129 -14.42 -2.21 0.51
C LEU A 129 -13.91 -1.89 -0.89
N ARG A 130 -13.65 -0.62 -1.15
CA ARG A 130 -13.03 -0.16 -2.40
C ARG A 130 -11.85 0.74 -2.08
N VAL A 131 -10.72 0.50 -2.72
CA VAL A 131 -9.56 1.41 -2.75
C VAL A 131 -9.36 1.83 -4.20
N GLU A 132 -9.38 3.13 -4.46
CA GLU A 132 -9.18 3.72 -5.80
C GLU A 132 -7.97 4.64 -5.76
N ILE A 133 -7.09 4.46 -6.72
CA ILE A 133 -5.93 5.30 -6.92
C ILE A 133 -5.98 5.86 -8.34
N ASP A 134 -5.89 7.18 -8.45
CA ASP A 134 -5.93 7.88 -9.74
C ASP A 134 -4.80 7.34 -10.64
N GLY A 135 -5.14 6.98 -11.88
CA GLY A 135 -4.20 6.40 -12.84
C GLY A 135 -3.99 4.88 -12.73
N ILE A 136 -4.38 4.23 -11.63
CA ILE A 136 -4.27 2.76 -11.48
C ILE A 136 -5.62 2.08 -11.70
N GLY A 137 -6.64 2.47 -10.95
CA GLY A 137 -7.95 1.83 -10.96
C GLY A 137 -8.49 1.56 -9.55
N VAL A 138 -9.37 0.56 -9.45
CA VAL A 138 -10.11 0.24 -8.21
C VAL A 138 -9.83 -1.20 -7.81
N LEU A 139 -9.33 -1.40 -6.59
CA LEU A 139 -9.33 -2.66 -5.87
C LEU A 139 -10.63 -2.76 -5.07
N GLU A 140 -11.43 -3.80 -5.32
CA GLU A 140 -12.69 -4.05 -4.61
C GLU A 140 -12.67 -5.42 -3.93
N ASN A 141 -12.98 -5.45 -2.65
CA ASN A 141 -13.11 -6.67 -1.84
C ASN A 141 -14.57 -6.82 -1.38
N LEU A 142 -15.14 -8.01 -1.61
CA LEU A 142 -16.51 -8.41 -1.23
C LEU A 142 -16.51 -9.29 0.02
#